data_AF-A0AAD7GH12-F1
#
_entry.id   AF-A0AAD7GH12-F1
#
_cell.length_a   1.000
_cell.length_b   1.000
_cell.length_c   1.000
_cell.angle_alpha   90.00
_cell.angle_beta   90.00
_cell.angle_gamma   90.00
#
_symmetry.space_group_name_H-M   'P 1'
#
loop_
_entity.id
_entity.type
_entity.pdbx_description
1 polymer ?
#
loop_
_entity_poly.entity_id
_entity_poly.type
_entity_poly.pdbx_seq_one_letter_code
_entity_poly.pdbx_strand_id
1 'polypeptide(L)' 'MDAPLHPPLRINARSSKPLSTKSTQKRLEVFLQDFQDRTTAAQSGHTAVTVQVQKLQDALKDERAATRVLSKWVGIMC' A
#
# COMPACT_ATOMS: atom_id res chain seq x y z
N MET A 1 7.22 3.00 -40.38
CA MET A 1 6.76 3.00 -38.98
C MET A 1 7.97 3.35 -38.14
N ASP A 2 8.14 4.63 -37.82
CA ASP A 2 9.27 5.13 -37.03
C ASP A 2 9.17 4.62 -35.59
N ALA A 3 10.25 4.03 -35.09
CA ALA A 3 10.33 3.56 -33.71
C ALA A 3 10.33 4.77 -32.74
N PRO A 4 9.69 4.66 -31.55
CA PRO A 4 9.68 5.75 -30.59
C PRO A 4 11.11 6.11 -30.16
N LEU A 5 11.49 7.38 -30.34
CA LEU A 5 12.84 7.92 -30.07
C LEU A 5 13.29 7.72 -28.61
N HIS A 6 12.36 7.53 -27.68
CA HIS A 6 12.63 7.26 -26.27
C HIS A 6 11.73 6.13 -25.77
N PRO A 7 12.15 4.86 -25.89
CA PRO A 7 11.39 3.77 -25.30
C PRO A 7 11.34 3.93 -23.77
N PRO A 8 10.22 3.56 -23.12
CA PRO A 8 10.12 3.65 -21.67
C PRO A 8 11.16 2.76 -20.99
N LEU A 9 11.63 3.22 -19.83
CA LEU A 9 12.65 2.52 -19.05
C LEU A 9 12.16 1.13 -18.65
N ARG A 10 12.95 0.10 -18.94
CA ARG A 10 12.63 -1.28 -18.54
C ARG A 10 13.15 -1.54 -17.13
N ILE A 11 12.27 -1.95 -16.23
CA ILE A 11 12.60 -2.26 -14.84
C ILE A 11 12.67 -3.78 -14.69
N ASN A 12 13.82 -4.32 -14.27
CA ASN A 12 14.00 -5.75 -13.99
C ASN A 12 14.07 -5.97 -12.47
N ALA A 13 13.26 -6.89 -11.96
CA ALA A 13 13.27 -7.22 -10.53
C ALA A 13 14.58 -7.92 -10.15
N ARG A 14 15.33 -7.38 -9.18
CA ARG A 14 16.55 -8.02 -8.65
C ARG A 14 16.25 -9.04 -7.54
N SER A 15 15.22 -8.78 -6.74
CA SER A 15 14.79 -9.66 -5.64
C SER A 15 13.42 -9.23 -5.11
N SER A 16 12.66 -10.15 -4.51
CA SER A 16 11.45 -9.85 -3.74
C SER A 16 11.56 -10.41 -2.33
N LYS A 17 10.99 -9.70 -1.35
CA LYS A 17 10.87 -10.17 0.04
C LYS A 17 9.43 -9.91 0.52
N PRO A 18 8.76 -10.93 1.10
CA PRO A 18 7.45 -10.72 1.71
C PRO A 18 7.52 -9.69 2.84
N LEU A 19 6.46 -8.90 3.00
CA LEU A 19 6.32 -7.93 4.08
C LEU A 19 5.30 -8.46 5.10
N SER A 20 5.54 -8.18 6.38
CA SER A 20 4.55 -8.48 7.42
C SER A 20 3.47 -7.39 7.43
N THR A 21 2.23 -7.78 7.74
CA THR A 21 1.07 -6.88 7.83
C THR A 21 1.35 -5.66 8.71
N LYS A 22 2.01 -5.85 9.86
CA LYS A 22 2.40 -4.76 10.79
C LYS A 22 3.39 -3.78 10.14
N SER A 23 4.40 -4.29 9.44
CA SER A 23 5.39 -3.44 8.77
C SER A 23 4.79 -2.69 7.58
N THR A 24 3.87 -3.32 6.85
CA THR A 24 3.17 -2.74 5.71
C THR A 24 2.26 -1.60 6.15
N GLN A 25 1.48 -1.75 7.23
CA GLN A 25 0.62 -0.70 7.77
C GLN A 25 1.41 0.58 8.08
N LYS A 26 2.51 0.47 8.84
CA LYS A 26 3.33 1.63 9.22
C LYS A 26 3.94 2.32 7.99
N ARG A 27 4.35 1.55 6.97
CA ARG A 27 4.89 2.10 5.72
C ARG A 27 3.81 2.82 4.90
N LEU A 28 2.60 2.28 4.87
CA LEU A 28 1.47 2.89 4.15
C LEU A 28 1.04 4.22 4.78
N GLU A 29 1.05 4.32 6.11
CA GLU A 29 0.74 5.59 6.80
C GLU A 29 1.73 6.69 6.43
N VAL A 30 3.04 6.40 6.49
CA VAL A 30 4.09 7.35 6.09
C VAL A 30 3.99 7.70 4.61
N PHE A 31 3.73 6.72 3.75
CA PHE A 31 3.57 6.94 2.32
C PHE A 31 2.36 7.83 2.01
N LEU A 32 1.21 7.59 2.64
CA LEU A 32 0.00 8.40 2.43
C LEU A 32 0.22 9.85 2.85
N GLN A 33 0.94 10.08 3.95
CA GLN A 33 1.29 11.42 4.39
C GLN A 33 2.19 12.13 3.35
N ASP A 34 3.32 11.52 2.97
CA ASP A 34 4.22 12.08 1.95
C ASP A 34 3.51 12.31 0.61
N PHE A 35 2.64 11.38 0.23
CA PHE A 35 1.87 11.46 -1.00
C PHE A 35 0.86 12.60 -0.99
N GLN A 36 0.15 12.82 0.12
CA GLN A 36 -0.75 13.96 0.27
C GLN A 36 0.01 15.29 0.23
N ASP A 37 1.14 15.38 0.93
CA ASP A 37 1.98 16.58 0.96
C ASP A 37 2.47 16.94 -0.45
N ARG A 38 2.93 15.93 -1.21
CA ARG A 38 3.40 16.09 -2.59
C ARG A 38 2.28 16.38 -3.58
N THR A 39 1.12 15.74 -3.42
CA THR A 39 -0.03 15.94 -4.31
C THR A 39 -0.61 17.35 -4.12
N THR A 40 -0.66 17.83 -2.88
CA THR A 40 -1.10 19.19 -2.54
C THR A 40 -0.14 20.23 -3.13
N ALA A 41 1.17 19.97 -3.06
CA ALA A 41 2.19 20.83 -3.66
C ALA A 41 2.20 20.80 -5.20
N ALA A 42 1.89 19.65 -5.82
CA ALA A 42 2.01 19.45 -7.27
C ALA A 42 0.74 19.76 -8.08
N GLN A 43 -0.40 20.08 -7.43
CA GLN A 43 -1.72 20.28 -8.08
C GLN A 43 -2.12 19.17 -9.06
N SER A 44 -1.54 17.97 -8.93
CA SER A 44 -1.69 16.88 -9.89
C SER A 44 -2.82 15.94 -9.47
N GLY A 45 -3.76 15.66 -10.38
CA GLY A 45 -4.95 14.83 -10.16
C GLY A 45 -4.68 13.33 -9.98
N HIS A 46 -3.92 12.93 -8.95
CA HIS A 46 -3.69 11.53 -8.60
C HIS A 46 -4.72 10.97 -7.61
N THR A 47 -5.93 11.53 -7.58
CA THR A 47 -7.00 11.20 -6.62
C THR A 47 -7.37 9.71 -6.64
N ALA A 48 -7.35 9.07 -7.81
CA ALA A 48 -7.65 7.65 -7.96
C ALA A 48 -6.63 6.75 -7.24
N VAL A 49 -5.35 7.14 -7.22
CA VAL A 49 -4.29 6.41 -6.53
C VAL A 49 -4.48 6.53 -5.02
N THR A 50 -4.80 7.73 -4.53
CA THR A 50 -5.07 7.96 -3.10
C THR A 50 -6.21 7.06 -2.61
N VAL A 51 -7.32 6.99 -3.34
CA VAL A 51 -8.48 6.16 -2.98
C VAL A 51 -8.11 4.68 -2.91
N GLN A 52 -7.29 4.17 -3.85
CA GLN A 52 -6.86 2.77 -3.84
C GLN A 52 -5.95 2.46 -2.66
N VAL A 53 -5.00 3.35 -2.35
CA VAL A 53 -4.09 3.19 -1.20
C VAL A 53 -4.86 3.29 0.13
N GLN A 54 -5.89 4.12 0.18
CA GLN A 54 -6.77 4.24 1.35
C GLN A 54 -7.59 2.96 1.57
N LYS A 55 -8.18 2.40 0.50
CA LYS A 55 -8.86 1.09 0.56
C LYS A 55 -7.93 -0.03 1.02
N LEU A 56 -6.67 0.00 0.59
CA LEU A 56 -5.67 -0.97 1.05
C LEU A 56 -5.37 -0.80 2.55
N GLN A 57 -5.26 0.43 3.04
CA GLN A 57 -5.07 0.70 4.47
C GLN A 57 -6.23 0.13 5.30
N ASP A 58 -7.46 0.36 4.86
CA ASP A 58 -8.66 -0.11 5.56
C ASP A 58 -8.75 -1.64 5.56
N ALA A 59 -8.50 -2.29 4.40
CA ALA A 59 -8.46 -3.75 4.32
C ALA A 59 -7.41 -4.38 5.26
N LEU A 60 -6.23 -3.75 5.39
CA LEU A 60 -5.20 -4.23 6.32
C LEU A 60 -5.61 -4.03 7.79
N LYS A 61 -6.38 -2.98 8.12
CA LYS A 61 -6.91 -2.79 9.49
C LYS A 61 -7.93 -3.89 9.82
N ASP A 62 -8.81 -4.20 8.88
CA ASP A 62 -9.84 -5.24 9.03
C ASP A 62 -9.23 -6.63 9.20
N GLU A 63 -8.23 -6.99 8.40
CA GLU A 63 -7.47 -8.24 8.55
C GLU A 63 -6.89 -8.38 9.97
N ARG A 64 -6.34 -7.29 10.50
CA ARG A 64 -5.73 -7.28 11.84
C ARG A 64 -6.78 -7.40 12.95
N ALA A 65 -7.92 -6.75 12.79
CA ALA A 65 -9.05 -6.86 13.71
C ALA A 65 -9.62 -8.28 13.71
N ALA A 66 -9.84 -8.88 12.54
CA ALA A 66 -10.31 -10.26 12.39
C ALA A 66 -9.33 -11.27 13.02
N THR A 67 -8.03 -11.13 12.75
CA THR A 67 -7.00 -11.99 13.35
C THR A 67 -7.01 -11.91 14.88
N ARG A 68 -7.19 -10.70 15.44
CA ARG A 68 -7.27 -10.50 16.89
C ARG A 68 -8.51 -11.16 17.49
N VAL A 69 -9.66 -11.07 16.82
CA VAL A 69 -10.90 -11.73 17.23
C VAL A 69 -10.70 -13.25 17.22
N LEU A 70 -10.17 -13.81 16.12
CA LEU A 70 -9.84 -15.24 16.02
C LEU A 70 -8.93 -15.72 17.16
N SER A 71 -7.84 -15.00 17.45
CA SER A 71 -6.96 -15.37 18.57
C SER A 71 -7.64 -15.28 19.94
N LYS A 72 -8.58 -14.36 20.14
CA LYS A 72 -9.37 -14.25 21.37
C LYS A 72 -10.33 -15.43 21.52
N TRP A 73 -10.98 -15.85 20.43
CA TRP A 73 -11.88 -17.01 20.44
C TRP A 73 -11.14 -18.32 20.64
N VAL A 74 -9.97 -18.49 20.01
CA VAL A 74 -9.11 -19.68 20.24
C VAL A 74 -8.67 -19.76 21.71
N GLY A 75 -8.30 -18.65 22.34
CA GLY A 75 -7.90 -18.64 23.75
C GLY A 75 -9.03 -18.81 24.78
N ILE A 76 -10.30 -18.69 24.37
CA ILE A 76 -11.48 -18.97 25.23
C ILE A 76 -11.92 -20.44 25.08
N MET A 77 -11.58 -21.07 23.94
CA MET A 77 -12.00 -22.43 23.59
C MET A 77 -10.98 -23.51 24.02
N CYS A 78 -9.80 -23.10 24.51
CA CYS A 78 -8.81 -23.94 25.20
C CYS A 78 -8.91 -23.75 26.71
#